data_AF-A0A4Q1ZWZ6-F1
#
_entry.id   AF-A0A4Q1ZWZ6-F1
#
_cell.length_a   1.000
_cell.length_b   1.000
_cell.length_c   1.000
_cell.angle_alpha   90.00
_cell.angle_beta   90.00
_cell.angle_gamma   90.00
#
_symmetry.space_group_name_H-M   'P 1'
#
loop_
_entity.id
_entity.type
_entity.pdbx_description
1 polymer ?
#
loop_
_entity_poly.entity_id
_entity_poly.type
_entity_poly.pdbx_seq_one_letter_code
_entity_poly.pdbx_strand_id
1 'polypeptide(L)'
;MSLNDLTTSSNERREQRIMLLRKGFNEEKYNTISEAAEVCGYSYNTVKKWAIDGDIPLLDINGKPIVQVTQNNKRVINPTIRMRNIKLLSNLFNSKKAITVTACSKYLKYPEATVVAWAIDGNIPLLTRIGKPVVPLSNENKPNWLKR
;
A
#
# COMPACT_ATOMS: atom_id res chain seq x y z
N MET A 1 13.66 -25.90 29.07
CA MET A 1 12.66 -25.48 28.06
C MET A 1 11.77 -26.67 27.78
N SER A 2 10.47 -26.59 28.12
CA SER A 2 9.53 -27.66 27.82
C SER A 2 8.94 -27.48 26.41
N LEU A 3 8.37 -28.55 25.84
CA LEU A 3 7.65 -28.49 24.56
C LEU A 3 6.52 -27.44 24.58
N ASN A 4 5.89 -27.24 25.74
CA ASN A 4 4.81 -26.27 25.92
C ASN A 4 5.32 -24.84 25.73
N ASP A 5 6.51 -24.51 26.25
CA ASP A 5 7.11 -23.17 26.11
C ASP A 5 7.44 -22.83 24.64
N LEU A 6 7.88 -23.84 23.86
CA LEU A 6 8.18 -23.69 22.44
C LEU A 6 6.92 -23.45 21.60
N THR A 7 5.83 -24.14 21.93
CA THR A 7 4.55 -23.99 21.22
C THR A 7 3.91 -22.62 21.47
N THR A 8 3.95 -22.13 22.72
CA THR A 8 3.45 -20.80 23.09
C THR A 8 4.24 -19.69 22.39
N SER A 9 5.58 -19.75 22.42
CA SER A 9 6.43 -18.76 21.75
C SER A 9 6.22 -18.73 20.23
N SER A 10 5.92 -19.88 19.61
CA SER A 10 5.62 -19.96 18.18
C SER A 10 4.29 -19.29 17.82
N ASN A 11 3.26 -19.48 18.66
CA ASN A 11 1.93 -18.88 18.44
C ASN A 11 1.97 -17.35 18.61
N GLU A 12 2.63 -16.85 19.64
CA GLU A 12 2.80 -15.41 19.87
C GLU A 12 3.51 -14.73 18.70
N ARG A 13 4.57 -15.36 18.16
CA ARG A 13 5.26 -14.84 16.97
C ARG A 13 4.32 -14.77 15.77
N ARG A 14 3.49 -15.80 15.54
CA ARG A 14 2.51 -15.80 14.45
C ARG A 14 1.50 -14.68 14.59
N GLU A 15 0.94 -14.48 15.79
CA GLU A 15 0.00 -13.39 16.06
C GLU A 15 0.62 -12.02 15.82
N GLN A 16 1.86 -11.80 16.29
CA GLN A 16 2.61 -10.57 16.01
C GLN A 16 2.79 -10.33 14.50
N ARG A 17 3.07 -11.38 13.72
CA ARG A 17 3.16 -11.27 12.25
C ARG A 17 1.83 -10.89 11.62
N ILE A 18 0.73 -11.48 12.08
CA ILE A 18 -0.62 -11.14 11.61
C ILE A 18 -0.97 -9.68 11.95
N MET A 19 -0.64 -9.21 13.16
CA MET A 19 -0.85 -7.80 13.54
C MET A 19 -0.05 -6.84 12.65
N LEU A 20 1.22 -7.17 12.35
CA LEU A 20 2.05 -6.39 11.43
C LEU A 20 1.49 -6.42 10.00
N LEU A 21 0.98 -7.57 9.55
CA LEU A 21 0.34 -7.73 8.25
C LEU A 21 -0.93 -6.85 8.14
N ARG A 22 -1.75 -6.85 9.20
CA ARG A 22 -2.94 -5.98 9.29
C ARG A 22 -2.54 -4.51 9.27
N LYS A 23 -1.49 -4.13 10.02
CA LYS A 23 -1.00 -2.76 10.07
C LYS A 23 -0.54 -2.29 8.70
N GLY A 24 0.29 -3.06 8.00
CA GLY A 24 0.77 -2.67 6.66
C GLY A 24 -0.36 -2.61 5.62
N PHE A 25 -1.36 -3.48 5.72
CA PHE A 25 -2.57 -3.42 4.90
C PHE A 25 -3.36 -2.12 5.14
N ASN A 26 -3.55 -1.73 6.40
CA ASN A 26 -4.23 -0.49 6.79
C ASN A 26 -3.43 0.77 6.42
N GLU A 27 -2.10 0.68 6.43
CA GLU A 27 -1.17 1.72 5.96
C GLU A 27 -0.97 1.73 4.43
N GLU A 28 -1.71 0.89 3.69
CA GLU A 28 -1.71 0.81 2.23
C GLU A 28 -0.37 0.41 1.60
N LYS A 29 0.54 -0.20 2.38
CA LYS A 29 1.86 -0.64 1.92
C LYS A 29 1.80 -1.77 0.89
N TYR A 30 0.69 -2.50 0.89
CA TYR A 30 0.40 -3.57 -0.05
C TYR A 30 -1.11 -3.81 -0.13
N ASN A 31 -1.54 -4.30 -1.28
CA ASN A 31 -2.92 -4.67 -1.60
C ASN A 31 -3.01 -6.17 -1.89
N THR A 32 -1.96 -6.76 -2.45
CA THR A 32 -1.91 -8.18 -2.82
C THR A 32 -1.05 -8.99 -1.85
N ILE A 33 -1.24 -10.31 -1.85
CA ILE A 33 -0.37 -11.25 -1.12
C ILE A 33 1.07 -11.17 -1.63
N SER A 34 1.27 -11.00 -2.94
CA SER A 34 2.61 -10.92 -3.54
C SER A 34 3.38 -9.68 -3.08
N GLU A 35 2.72 -8.51 -3.06
CA GLU A 35 3.32 -7.27 -2.53
C GLU A 35 3.63 -7.40 -1.03
N ALA A 36 2.72 -7.99 -0.25
CA ALA A 36 2.94 -8.22 1.17
C ALA A 36 4.10 -9.20 1.41
N ALA A 37 4.23 -10.24 0.59
CA ALA A 37 5.33 -11.20 0.63
C ALA A 37 6.68 -10.52 0.39
N GLU A 38 6.77 -9.64 -0.61
CA GLU A 38 7.96 -8.86 -0.91
C GLU A 38 8.32 -7.91 0.24
N VAL A 39 7.35 -7.13 0.74
CA VAL A 39 7.56 -6.16 1.82
C VAL A 39 7.94 -6.84 3.13
N CYS A 40 7.32 -7.98 3.45
CA CYS A 40 7.57 -8.68 4.70
C CYS A 40 8.76 -9.65 4.63
N GLY A 41 9.27 -9.98 3.44
CA GLY A 41 10.37 -10.92 3.25
C GLY A 41 10.00 -12.37 3.49
N TYR A 42 8.76 -12.77 3.15
CA TYR A 42 8.27 -14.14 3.32
C TYR A 42 7.73 -14.72 2.01
N SER A 43 7.54 -16.03 1.97
CA SER A 43 6.91 -16.69 0.82
C SER A 43 5.44 -16.27 0.68
N TYR A 44 4.93 -16.30 -0.55
CA TYR A 44 3.52 -16.10 -0.87
C TYR A 44 2.61 -16.99 0.00
N ASN A 45 2.94 -18.27 0.12
CA ASN A 45 2.13 -19.23 0.89
C ASN A 45 2.11 -18.93 2.38
N THR A 46 3.23 -18.44 2.93
CA THR A 46 3.30 -18.01 4.34
C THR A 46 2.38 -16.83 4.60
N VAL A 47 2.46 -15.79 3.76
CA VAL A 47 1.61 -14.60 3.90
C VAL A 47 0.14 -14.93 3.63
N LYS A 48 -0.15 -15.80 2.65
CA LYS A 48 -1.49 -16.31 2.39
C LYS A 48 -2.12 -16.94 3.64
N LYS A 49 -1.37 -17.79 4.35
CA LYS A 49 -1.84 -18.39 5.62
C LYS A 49 -2.14 -17.31 6.66
N TRP A 50 -1.22 -16.39 6.90
CA TRP A 50 -1.43 -15.29 7.86
C TRP A 50 -2.59 -14.38 7.49
N ALA A 51 -2.81 -14.13 6.20
CA ALA A 51 -3.95 -13.34 5.73
C ALA A 51 -5.28 -14.05 6.02
N ILE A 52 -5.35 -15.37 5.81
CA ILE A 52 -6.53 -16.16 6.15
C ILE A 52 -6.73 -16.18 7.68
N ASP A 53 -5.68 -16.48 8.44
CA ASP A 53 -5.72 -16.57 9.90
C ASP A 53 -6.12 -15.24 10.56
N GLY A 54 -5.65 -14.13 10.00
CA GLY A 54 -5.94 -12.77 10.49
C GLY A 54 -7.19 -12.13 9.89
N ASP A 55 -7.95 -12.89 9.09
CA ASP A 55 -9.10 -12.40 8.32
C ASP A 55 -8.76 -11.14 7.50
N ILE A 56 -7.60 -11.06 6.86
CA ILE A 56 -7.13 -9.89 6.10
C ILE A 56 -7.44 -10.09 4.62
N PRO A 57 -8.30 -9.25 4.00
CA PRO A 57 -8.71 -9.41 2.60
C PRO A 57 -7.65 -8.90 1.61
N LEU A 58 -6.45 -9.49 1.65
CA LEU A 58 -5.44 -9.30 0.61
C LEU A 58 -5.88 -9.97 -0.69
N LEU A 59 -5.48 -9.39 -1.82
CA LEU A 59 -5.80 -9.93 -3.13
C LEU A 59 -4.85 -11.06 -3.52
N ASP A 60 -5.41 -12.12 -4.10
CA ASP A 60 -4.67 -13.21 -4.71
C ASP A 60 -4.08 -12.84 -6.08
N ILE A 61 -3.49 -13.81 -6.76
CA ILE A 61 -2.89 -13.62 -8.10
C ILE A 61 -3.93 -13.25 -9.19
N ASN A 62 -5.21 -13.50 -8.93
CA ASN A 62 -6.33 -13.20 -9.83
C ASN A 62 -7.04 -11.88 -9.46
N GLY A 63 -6.51 -11.14 -8.47
CA GLY A 63 -7.14 -9.93 -7.96
C GLY A 63 -8.37 -10.19 -7.08
N LYS A 64 -8.60 -11.44 -6.63
CA LYS A 64 -9.71 -11.80 -5.74
C LYS A 64 -9.27 -11.74 -4.28
N PRO A 65 -10.09 -11.17 -3.37
CA PRO A 65 -9.81 -11.23 -1.94
C PRO A 65 -9.68 -12.68 -1.45
N ILE A 66 -8.63 -12.97 -0.67
CA ILE A 66 -8.40 -14.32 -0.15
C ILE A 66 -9.38 -14.74 0.96
N VAL A 67 -9.96 -13.76 1.63
CA VAL A 67 -11.10 -13.90 2.54
C VAL A 67 -12.21 -12.96 2.09
N GLN A 68 -13.46 -13.31 2.37
CA GLN A 68 -14.62 -12.49 2.04
C GLN A 68 -14.52 -11.13 2.72
N VAL A 69 -14.73 -10.04 1.98
CA VAL A 69 -14.72 -8.69 2.55
C VAL A 69 -15.99 -8.46 3.38
N THR A 70 -15.81 -8.11 4.64
CA THR A 70 -16.85 -7.79 5.63
C THR A 70 -16.61 -6.41 6.22
N GLN A 71 -17.57 -5.88 6.98
CA GLN A 71 -17.41 -4.58 7.66
C GLN A 71 -16.29 -4.58 8.70
N ASN A 72 -16.00 -5.73 9.29
CA ASN A 72 -15.00 -5.88 10.35
C ASN A 72 -13.59 -6.00 9.79
N ASN A 73 -13.44 -6.60 8.61
CA ASN A 73 -12.14 -6.91 8.05
C ASN A 73 -11.69 -6.01 6.91
N LYS A 74 -12.60 -5.17 6.38
CA LYS A 74 -12.26 -4.16 5.38
C LYS A 74 -11.12 -3.27 5.88
N ARG A 75 -10.36 -2.74 4.93
CA ARG A 75 -9.23 -1.86 5.24
C ARG A 75 -9.70 -0.65 6.05
N VAL A 76 -9.00 -0.36 7.15
CA VAL A 76 -9.18 0.85 7.93
C VAL A 76 -8.02 1.77 7.63
N ILE A 77 -8.25 2.76 6.77
CA ILE A 77 -7.23 3.71 6.34
C ILE A 77 -6.94 4.70 7.47
N ASN A 78 -5.67 4.93 7.77
CA ASN A 78 -5.25 5.99 8.66
C ASN A 78 -5.18 7.34 7.90
N PRO A 79 -6.07 8.30 8.14
CA PRO A 79 -6.14 9.54 7.38
C PRO A 79 -4.88 10.41 7.56
N THR A 80 -4.29 10.39 8.75
CA THR A 80 -3.07 11.15 9.06
C THR A 80 -1.88 10.66 8.24
N ILE A 81 -1.70 9.33 8.15
CA ILE A 81 -0.63 8.72 7.36
C ILE A 81 -0.86 8.98 5.87
N ARG A 82 -2.09 8.78 5.39
CA ARG A 82 -2.44 9.06 3.99
C ARG A 82 -2.16 10.51 3.62
N MET A 83 -2.63 11.47 4.42
CA MET A 83 -2.41 12.90 4.17
C MET A 83 -0.92 13.25 4.14
N ARG A 84 -0.12 12.67 5.03
CA ARG A 84 1.34 12.82 4.99
C ARG A 84 1.92 12.29 3.68
N ASN A 85 1.50 11.11 3.23
CA ASN A 85 1.99 10.50 2.00
C ASN A 85 1.58 11.30 0.75
N ILE A 86 0.36 11.83 0.71
CA ILE A 86 -0.11 12.73 -0.35
C ILE A 86 0.75 14.00 -0.40
N LYS A 87 1.08 14.60 0.74
CA LYS A 87 1.99 15.77 0.79
C LYS A 87 3.39 15.44 0.26
N LEU A 88 3.93 14.27 0.62
CA LEU A 88 5.22 13.80 0.09
C LEU A 88 5.14 13.61 -1.43
N LEU A 89 4.06 13.01 -1.92
CA LEU A 89 3.82 12.79 -3.35
C LEU A 89 3.75 14.12 -4.11
N SER A 90 3.01 15.10 -3.59
CA SER A 90 2.90 16.44 -4.15
C SER A 90 4.26 17.14 -4.20
N ASN A 91 5.06 17.03 -3.13
CA ASN A 91 6.42 17.59 -3.10
C ASN A 91 7.34 16.94 -4.14
N LEU A 92 7.28 15.62 -4.32
CA LEU A 92 8.06 14.93 -5.36
C LEU A 92 7.72 15.42 -6.76
N PHE A 93 6.43 15.57 -7.05
CA PHE A 93 5.96 16.06 -8.34
C PHE A 93 6.33 17.52 -8.59
N ASN A 94 6.07 18.40 -7.61
CA ASN A 94 6.36 19.83 -7.73
C ASN A 94 7.86 20.15 -7.79
N SER A 95 8.71 19.32 -7.18
CA SER A 95 10.17 19.45 -7.27
C SER A 95 10.80 18.74 -8.48
N LYS A 96 9.99 18.14 -9.36
CA LYS A 96 10.43 17.28 -10.49
C LYS A 96 11.30 16.08 -10.10
N LYS A 97 11.37 15.70 -8.81
CA LYS A 97 12.12 14.51 -8.37
C LYS A 97 11.52 13.22 -8.93
N ALA A 98 10.20 13.16 -9.01
CA ALA A 98 9.47 12.07 -9.66
C ALA A 98 8.15 12.60 -10.20
N ILE A 99 7.89 12.39 -11.50
CA ILE A 99 6.69 12.91 -12.18
C ILE A 99 5.75 11.81 -12.70
N THR A 100 6.20 10.56 -12.74
CA THR A 100 5.39 9.42 -13.19
C THR A 100 4.95 8.58 -12.00
N VAL A 101 3.82 7.88 -12.13
CA VAL A 101 3.32 6.94 -11.11
C VAL A 101 4.40 5.91 -10.75
N THR A 102 5.06 5.34 -11.75
CA THR A 102 6.12 4.34 -11.56
C THR A 102 7.33 4.93 -10.81
N ALA A 103 7.75 6.16 -11.12
CA ALA A 103 8.86 6.80 -10.41
C ALA A 103 8.49 7.11 -8.94
N CYS A 104 7.28 7.62 -8.71
CA CYS A 104 6.79 7.90 -7.36
C CYS A 104 6.62 6.63 -6.54
N SER A 105 6.11 5.54 -7.13
CA SER A 105 6.00 4.23 -6.50
C SER A 105 7.35 3.70 -6.05
N LYS A 106 8.37 3.74 -6.92
CA LYS A 106 9.74 3.35 -6.56
C LYS A 106 10.34 4.23 -5.46
N TYR A 107 10.14 5.54 -5.54
CA TYR A 107 10.69 6.48 -4.55
C TYR A 107 10.07 6.30 -3.16
N LEU A 108 8.74 6.18 -3.11
CA LEU A 108 8.00 6.07 -1.85
C LEU A 108 7.96 4.63 -1.31
N LYS A 109 8.30 3.63 -2.14
CA LYS A 109 8.19 2.19 -1.83
C LYS A 109 6.75 1.79 -1.51
N TYR A 110 5.81 2.29 -2.31
CA TYR A 110 4.39 1.94 -2.26
C TYR A 110 3.92 1.40 -3.61
N PRO A 111 2.92 0.51 -3.65
CA PRO A 111 2.34 0.01 -4.89
C PRO A 111 1.86 1.13 -5.82
N GLU A 112 1.98 0.94 -7.14
CA GLU A 112 1.49 1.91 -8.13
C GLU A 112 0.00 2.21 -7.92
N ALA A 113 -0.82 1.19 -7.61
CA ALA A 113 -2.25 1.37 -7.34
C ALA A 113 -2.50 2.30 -6.12
N THR A 114 -1.71 2.15 -5.06
CA THR A 114 -1.79 3.03 -3.88
C THR A 114 -1.39 4.47 -4.25
N VAL A 115 -0.31 4.64 -5.02
CA VAL A 115 0.14 5.96 -5.48
C VAL A 115 -0.90 6.63 -6.40
N VAL A 116 -1.56 5.87 -7.27
CA VAL A 116 -2.67 6.37 -8.11
C VAL A 116 -3.82 6.86 -7.24
N ALA A 117 -4.25 6.08 -6.24
CA ALA A 117 -5.31 6.49 -5.33
C ALA A 117 -4.95 7.79 -4.59
N TRP A 118 -3.71 7.92 -4.10
CA TRP A 118 -3.24 9.15 -3.45
C TRP A 118 -3.13 10.34 -4.40
N ALA A 119 -2.76 10.11 -5.67
CA ALA A 119 -2.72 11.17 -6.68
C ALA A 119 -4.13 11.70 -6.99
N ILE A 120 -5.13 10.81 -7.03
CA ILE A 120 -6.53 11.19 -7.17
C ILE A 120 -7.00 11.97 -5.94
N ASP A 121 -6.83 11.42 -4.74
CA ASP A 121 -7.23 12.06 -3.47
C ASP A 121 -6.55 13.43 -3.25
N GLY A 122 -5.29 13.56 -3.69
CA GLY A 122 -4.50 14.77 -3.57
C GLY A 122 -4.61 15.75 -4.74
N ASN A 123 -5.39 15.42 -5.77
CA ASN A 123 -5.46 16.18 -7.03
C ASN A 123 -4.06 16.44 -7.65
N ILE A 124 -3.20 15.42 -7.75
CA ILE A 124 -1.82 15.53 -8.24
C ILE A 124 -1.71 14.90 -9.65
N PRO A 125 -1.39 15.67 -10.71
CA PRO A 125 -1.41 15.21 -12.09
C PRO A 125 -0.16 14.40 -12.49
N LEU A 126 0.14 13.33 -11.73
CA LEU A 126 1.21 12.37 -12.06
C LEU A 126 0.97 11.74 -13.43
N LEU A 127 2.04 11.44 -14.15
CA LEU A 127 1.95 10.78 -15.45
C LEU A 127 1.86 9.25 -15.30
N THR A 128 0.89 8.65 -15.99
CA THR A 128 0.81 7.20 -16.20
C THR A 128 1.92 6.73 -17.16
N ARG A 129 2.07 5.40 -17.33
CA ARG A 129 3.05 4.81 -18.25
C ARG A 129 2.89 5.26 -19.72
N ILE A 130 1.67 5.62 -20.11
CA ILE A 130 1.34 6.13 -21.45
C ILE A 130 1.43 7.66 -21.55
N GLY A 131 1.99 8.34 -20.54
CA GLY A 131 2.18 9.79 -20.54
C GLY A 131 0.91 10.61 -20.28
N LYS A 132 -0.24 9.98 -20.04
CA LYS A 132 -1.48 10.69 -19.65
C LYS A 132 -1.47 10.98 -18.16
N PRO A 133 -1.94 12.16 -17.71
CA PRO A 133 -2.00 12.47 -16.30
C PRO A 133 -3.11 11.67 -15.61
N VAL A 134 -2.87 11.25 -14.36
CA VAL A 134 -3.83 10.50 -13.53
C VAL A 134 -5.08 11.35 -13.23
N VAL A 135 -4.88 12.64 -12.99
CA VAL A 135 -5.94 13.64 -12.91
C VAL A 135 -5.70 14.75 -13.93
N PRO A 136 -6.74 15.33 -14.56
CA PRO A 136 -6.56 16.42 -15.50
C PRO A 136 -5.81 17.62 -14.90
N LEU A 137 -4.97 18.26 -15.71
CA LEU A 137 -4.32 19.52 -15.32
C LEU A 137 -5.35 20.64 -15.25
N SER A 138 -5.32 21.39 -14.16
CA SER A 138 -6.16 22.57 -13.89
C SER A 138 -5.29 23.69 -13.30
N ASN A 139 -5.86 24.90 -13.15
CA ASN A 139 -5.14 26.02 -12.53
C ASN A 139 -4.73 25.74 -11.07
N GLU A 140 -5.45 24.85 -10.38
CA GLU A 140 -5.23 24.52 -8.97
C GLU A 140 -4.10 23.51 -8.76
N ASN A 141 -3.91 22.59 -9.72
CA ASN A 141 -2.92 21.51 -9.60
C ASN A 141 -1.74 21.63 -10.58
N LYS A 142 -1.72 22.69 -11.40
CA LYS A 142 -0.63 22.95 -12.33
C LYS A 142 0.63 23.35 -11.57
N PRO A 143 1.71 22.55 -11.66
CA PRO A 143 2.94 22.83 -10.94
C PRO A 143 3.64 24.06 -11.54
N ASN A 144 4.41 24.77 -10.72
CA ASN A 144 5.11 25.99 -11.15
C ASN A 144 6.03 25.76 -12.34
N TRP A 145 6.61 24.57 -12.44
CA TRP A 145 7.49 24.23 -13.53
C TRP A 145 6.80 23.94 -14.88
N LEU A 146 5.46 23.89 -14.91
CA LEU A 146 4.64 23.86 -16.13
C LEU A 146 4.02 25.24 -16.45
N LYS A 147 4.19 26.24 -15.59
CA LYS A 147 3.78 27.61 -15.87
C LYS A 147 4.84 28.19 -16.82
N ARG A 148 4.49 28.26 -18.11
CA ARG A 148 5.23 28.98 -19.13
C ARG A 148 4.89 30.45 -19.04
#